data_AF-A0A151T7R7-F1
#
_entry.id   AF-A0A151T7R7-F1
#
_cell.length_a   1.000
_cell.length_b   1.000
_cell.length_c   1.000
_cell.angle_alpha   90.00
_cell.angle_beta   90.00
_cell.angle_gamma   90.00
#
_symmetry.space_group_name_H-M   'P 1'
#
loop_
_entity.id
_entity.type
_entity.pdbx_description
1 polymer ?
#
loop_
_entity_poly.entity_id
_entity_poly.type
_entity_poly.pdbx_seq_one_letter_code
_entity_poly.pdbx_strand_id
1 'polypeptide(L)'
;MLPWLAMGHIYPYFEVAKILAQKGQYVTFISTPKNIDRMPKTPKSLEPFIKLVGLPLPHIEQLPEGAESTMDIPTTKNCFLKKAYEGLQDDVSELLKTSKPDWVLYDFAASRMSRAHTIGSTACFFMTRRLYNFFPGGGGSDPAISPNFLPKLKARCPVNGDVNVRLAMDEGSEHKFDVNILKNIREGFAVLESDARLNDDIATKNVIDSYFSPFGPLFEPSFEADFVESVVNMGQIGVKTGFLGEIRRVCSAFN
;
A
#
# COMPACT_ATOMS: atom_id res chain seq x y z
N MET A 1 12.56 -4.26 9.84
CA MET A 1 12.33 -4.01 8.40
C MET A 1 11.51 -5.16 7.84
N LEU A 2 10.45 -4.86 7.09
CA LEU A 2 9.49 -5.84 6.59
C LEU A 2 9.09 -5.49 5.14
N PRO A 3 9.89 -5.94 4.13
CA PRO A 3 9.61 -5.72 2.72
C PRO A 3 8.48 -6.59 2.17
N TRP A 4 7.84 -6.14 1.10
CA TRP A 4 6.95 -6.98 0.30
C TRP A 4 7.72 -8.15 -0.34
N LEU A 5 7.05 -9.30 -0.54
CA LEU A 5 7.64 -10.56 -1.00
C LEU A 5 8.03 -10.60 -2.49
N ALA A 6 8.45 -9.48 -3.04
CA ALA A 6 9.04 -9.37 -4.36
C ALA A 6 10.53 -9.09 -4.24
N MET A 7 11.37 -9.77 -5.03
CA MET A 7 12.82 -9.56 -4.99
C MET A 7 13.21 -8.10 -5.24
N GLY A 8 12.48 -7.41 -6.12
CA GLY A 8 12.68 -5.98 -6.39
C GLY A 8 12.44 -5.07 -5.18
N HIS A 9 11.82 -5.57 -4.12
CA HIS A 9 11.59 -4.87 -2.85
C HIS A 9 12.56 -5.37 -1.76
N ILE A 10 12.75 -6.69 -1.68
CA ILE A 10 13.64 -7.33 -0.71
C ILE A 10 15.09 -6.88 -0.90
N TYR A 11 15.62 -6.86 -2.13
CA TYR A 11 17.01 -6.44 -2.37
C TYR A 11 17.26 -4.99 -1.94
N PRO A 12 16.47 -3.98 -2.36
CA PRO A 12 16.66 -2.62 -1.86
C PRO A 12 16.53 -2.47 -0.34
N TYR A 13 15.56 -3.16 0.27
CA TYR A 13 15.43 -3.15 1.73
C TYR A 13 16.69 -3.73 2.40
N PHE A 14 17.29 -4.77 1.83
CA PHE A 14 18.50 -5.37 2.37
C PHE A 14 19.73 -4.47 2.17
N GLU A 15 19.82 -3.73 1.06
CA GLU A 15 20.83 -2.68 0.89
C GLU A 15 20.68 -1.56 1.94
N VAL A 16 19.46 -1.13 2.21
CA VAL A 16 19.18 -0.16 3.29
C VAL A 16 19.57 -0.73 4.65
N ALA A 17 19.27 -2.00 4.93
CA ALA A 17 19.69 -2.67 6.16
C ALA A 17 21.22 -2.64 6.33
N LYS A 18 21.99 -2.89 5.27
CA LYS A 18 23.46 -2.79 5.30
C LYS A 18 23.94 -1.38 5.57
N ILE A 19 23.33 -0.37 4.95
CA ILE A 19 23.69 1.04 5.19
C ILE A 19 23.42 1.44 6.65
N LEU A 20 22.28 1.01 7.22
CA LEU A 20 21.95 1.25 8.62
C LEU A 20 22.95 0.55 9.56
N ALA A 21 23.26 -0.71 9.29
CA ALA A 21 24.24 -1.49 10.03
C ALA A 21 25.65 -0.86 10.00
N GLN A 22 26.08 -0.34 8.85
CA GLN A 22 27.35 0.38 8.71
C GLN A 22 27.41 1.65 9.58
N LYS A 23 26.25 2.23 9.92
CA LYS A 23 26.12 3.38 10.83
C LYS A 23 25.89 2.98 12.29
N GLY A 24 26.12 1.70 12.63
CA GLY A 24 25.99 1.18 13.99
C GLY A 24 24.55 0.93 14.44
N GLN A 25 23.57 0.93 13.52
CA GLN A 25 22.19 0.61 13.85
C GLN A 25 21.95 -0.90 13.81
N TYR A 26 21.19 -1.42 14.78
CA TYR A 26 20.77 -2.81 14.77
C TYR A 26 19.51 -2.97 13.94
N VAL A 27 19.55 -3.86 12.94
CA VAL A 27 18.45 -4.10 12.01
C VAL A 27 17.94 -5.52 12.18
N THR A 28 16.67 -5.65 12.54
CA THR A 28 15.93 -6.91 12.37
C THR A 28 15.28 -6.89 10.98
N PHE A 29 15.71 -7.79 10.10
CA PHE A 29 15.19 -7.94 8.75
C PHE A 29 14.29 -9.17 8.68
N ILE A 30 13.00 -8.94 8.43
CA ILE A 30 11.98 -9.97 8.46
C ILE A 30 11.63 -10.33 7.02
N SER A 31 11.69 -11.60 6.67
CA SER A 31 11.23 -12.13 5.39
C SER A 31 10.95 -13.62 5.55
N THR A 32 10.45 -14.28 4.51
CA THR A 32 10.25 -15.72 4.53
C THR A 32 11.57 -16.49 4.38
N PRO A 33 11.68 -17.74 4.88
CA PRO A 33 12.93 -18.51 4.86
C PRO A 33 13.55 -18.66 3.46
N LYS A 34 12.77 -19.04 2.46
CA LYS A 34 13.25 -19.22 1.07
C LYS A 34 13.72 -17.90 0.46
N ASN A 35 13.08 -16.78 0.83
CA ASN A 35 13.53 -15.47 0.37
C ASN A 35 14.84 -15.04 1.06
N ILE A 36 15.02 -15.36 2.34
CA ILE A 36 16.30 -15.15 3.03
C ILE A 36 17.42 -15.96 2.35
N ASP A 37 17.14 -17.20 1.97
CA ASP A 37 18.11 -18.04 1.27
C ASP A 37 18.49 -17.51 -0.12
N ARG A 38 17.59 -16.76 -0.78
CA ARG A 38 17.82 -16.10 -2.07
C ARG A 38 18.59 -14.78 -1.97
N MET A 39 18.64 -14.18 -0.78
CA MET A 39 19.35 -12.92 -0.57
C MET A 39 20.89 -13.12 -0.62
N PRO A 40 21.64 -12.05 -0.93
CA PRO A 40 23.09 -12.10 -0.80
C PRO A 40 23.46 -12.32 0.66
N LYS A 41 24.52 -13.07 0.93
CA LYS A 41 24.98 -13.28 2.30
C LYS A 41 25.36 -11.95 2.95
N THR A 42 24.98 -11.80 4.21
CA THR A 42 25.39 -10.66 5.03
C THR A 42 26.92 -10.62 5.11
N PRO A 43 27.57 -9.48 4.83
CA PRO A 43 29.01 -9.35 5.04
C PRO A 43 29.37 -9.62 6.50
N LYS A 44 30.44 -10.37 6.76
CA LYS A 44 30.88 -10.74 8.12
C LYS A 44 31.00 -9.56 9.08
N SER A 45 31.40 -8.39 8.59
CA SER A 45 31.50 -7.16 9.39
C SER A 45 30.14 -6.61 9.85
N LEU A 46 29.05 -6.98 9.18
CA LEU A 46 27.69 -6.49 9.45
C LEU A 46 26.81 -7.54 10.12
N GLU A 47 27.23 -8.81 10.21
CA GLU A 47 26.49 -9.88 10.89
C GLU A 47 26.07 -9.53 12.33
N PRO A 48 26.89 -8.87 13.17
CA PRO A 48 26.46 -8.47 14.52
C PRO A 48 25.32 -7.45 14.55
N PHE A 49 25.12 -6.72 13.45
CA PHE A 49 24.18 -5.61 13.33
C PHE A 49 22.92 -5.96 12.52
N ILE A 50 22.92 -7.06 11.78
CA ILE A 50 21.79 -7.48 10.95
C ILE A 50 21.31 -8.85 11.39
N LYS A 51 20.15 -8.89 12.04
CA LYS A 51 19.44 -10.12 12.39
C LYS A 51 18.41 -10.44 11.31
N LEU A 52 18.63 -11.54 10.58
CA LEU A 52 17.64 -12.07 9.65
C LEU A 52 16.64 -12.94 10.42
N VAL A 53 15.34 -12.68 10.24
CA VAL A 53 14.25 -13.43 10.87
C VAL A 53 13.37 -14.02 9.78
N GLY A 54 13.38 -15.35 9.69
CA GLY A 54 12.58 -16.13 8.77
C GLY A 54 11.20 -16.42 9.35
N LEU A 55 10.14 -15.89 8.73
CA LEU A 55 8.75 -16.22 9.08
C LEU A 55 8.12 -17.06 7.96
N PRO A 56 7.82 -18.35 8.20
CA PRO A 56 7.17 -19.19 7.20
C PRO A 56 5.78 -18.66 6.86
N LEU A 57 5.41 -18.65 5.58
CA LEU A 57 4.06 -18.27 5.20
C LEU A 57 3.04 -19.31 5.65
N PRO A 58 1.86 -18.87 6.12
CA PRO A 58 0.74 -19.78 6.34
C PRO A 58 0.33 -20.42 5.00
N HIS A 59 -0.14 -21.66 5.08
CA HIS A 59 -0.60 -22.38 3.90
C HIS A 59 -1.87 -21.73 3.31
N ILE A 60 -1.84 -21.46 2.01
CA ILE A 60 -2.99 -20.99 1.23
C ILE A 60 -3.17 -21.94 0.05
N GLU A 61 -4.31 -22.61 -0.02
CA GLU A 61 -4.62 -23.67 -1.01
C GLU A 61 -4.37 -23.24 -2.47
N GLN A 62 -4.60 -21.97 -2.78
CA GLN A 62 -4.46 -21.43 -4.14
C GLN A 62 -3.00 -21.12 -4.52
N LEU A 63 -2.07 -21.12 -3.56
CA LEU A 63 -0.64 -20.96 -3.81
C LEU A 63 0.02 -22.31 -4.08
N PRO A 64 1.00 -22.38 -5.01
CA PRO A 64 1.87 -23.55 -5.12
C PRO A 64 2.58 -23.82 -3.79
N GLU A 65 2.82 -25.09 -3.49
CA GLU A 65 3.57 -25.48 -2.31
C GLU A 65 4.99 -24.87 -2.34
N GLY A 66 5.39 -24.26 -1.22
CA GLY A 66 6.68 -23.57 -1.11
C GLY A 66 6.81 -22.27 -1.91
N ALA A 67 5.70 -21.69 -2.40
CA ALA A 67 5.69 -20.37 -2.99
C ALA A 67 5.82 -19.28 -1.90
N GLU A 68 6.90 -18.50 -1.96
CA GLU A 68 7.17 -17.45 -0.97
C GLU A 68 7.45 -16.09 -1.60
N SER A 69 7.47 -16.00 -2.93
CA SER A 69 7.71 -14.75 -3.66
C SER A 69 6.81 -14.60 -4.87
N THR A 70 6.63 -13.36 -5.33
CA THR A 70 5.98 -13.06 -6.61
C THR A 70 6.67 -13.75 -7.79
N MET A 71 7.93 -14.19 -7.65
CA MET A 71 8.63 -14.98 -8.67
C MET A 71 8.24 -16.46 -8.68
N ASP A 72 7.69 -16.99 -7.59
CA ASP A 72 7.25 -18.39 -7.50
C ASP A 72 5.87 -18.61 -8.12
N ILE A 73 5.17 -17.54 -8.51
CA ILE A 73 3.76 -17.58 -8.88
C ILE A 73 3.44 -16.72 -10.11
N PRO A 74 2.41 -17.07 -10.90
CA PRO A 74 1.84 -16.16 -11.89
C PRO A 74 1.25 -14.90 -11.23
N THR A 75 1.25 -13.78 -11.95
CA THR A 75 0.71 -12.50 -11.46
C THR A 75 -0.76 -12.57 -11.01
N THR A 76 -1.54 -13.48 -11.59
CA THR A 76 -2.94 -13.75 -11.22
C THR A 76 -3.09 -14.31 -9.80
N LYS A 77 -2.01 -14.82 -9.18
CA LYS A 77 -2.01 -15.36 -7.82
C LYS A 77 -1.45 -14.41 -6.76
N ASN A 78 -1.06 -13.18 -7.14
CA ASN A 78 -0.49 -12.20 -6.20
C ASN A 78 -1.40 -11.87 -5.01
N CYS A 79 -2.73 -11.91 -5.20
CA CYS A 79 -3.68 -11.72 -4.10
C CYS A 79 -3.59 -12.82 -3.03
N PHE A 80 -3.35 -14.07 -3.42
CA PHE A 80 -3.18 -15.17 -2.48
C PHE A 80 -1.84 -15.07 -1.74
N LEU A 81 -0.79 -14.60 -2.41
CA LEU A 81 0.50 -14.32 -1.77
C LEU A 81 0.38 -13.17 -0.77
N LYS A 82 -0.42 -12.15 -1.09
CA LYS A 82 -0.75 -11.06 -0.15
C LYS A 82 -1.47 -11.58 1.07
N LYS A 83 -2.48 -12.43 0.88
CA LYS A 83 -3.21 -13.08 1.98
C LYS A 83 -2.28 -13.93 2.86
N ALA A 84 -1.35 -14.67 2.27
CA ALA A 84 -0.35 -15.42 3.02
C ALA A 84 0.57 -14.49 3.84
N TYR A 85 1.05 -13.41 3.21
CA TYR A 85 1.90 -12.41 3.87
C TYR A 85 1.19 -11.67 5.01
N GLU A 86 -0.09 -11.34 4.85
CA GLU A 86 -0.92 -10.76 5.91
C GLU A 86 -1.15 -11.71 7.08
N GLY A 87 -1.20 -13.01 6.83
CA GLY A 87 -1.29 -14.02 7.88
C GLY A 87 -0.07 -14.08 8.79
N LEU A 88 1.03 -13.39 8.47
CA LEU A 88 2.18 -13.20 9.37
C LEU A 88 1.93 -12.14 10.45
N GLN A 89 0.76 -11.48 10.47
CA GLN A 89 0.47 -10.35 11.35
C GLN A 89 0.74 -10.67 12.83
N ASP A 90 0.32 -11.83 13.32
CA ASP A 90 0.48 -12.19 14.73
C ASP A 90 1.95 -12.44 15.09
N ASP A 91 2.68 -13.17 14.24
CA ASP A 91 4.13 -13.42 14.41
C ASP A 91 4.92 -12.11 14.39
N VAL A 92 4.59 -11.21 13.44
CA VAL A 92 5.20 -9.88 13.35
C VAL A 92 4.84 -9.05 14.59
N SER A 93 3.60 -9.09 15.05
CA SER A 93 3.14 -8.37 16.25
C SER A 93 3.87 -8.82 17.50
N GLU A 94 4.02 -10.13 17.69
CA GLU A 94 4.79 -10.70 18.80
C GLU A 94 6.27 -10.32 18.72
N LEU A 95 6.84 -10.36 17.52
CA LEU A 95 8.22 -9.96 17.31
C LEU A 95 8.43 -8.47 17.62
N LEU A 96 7.51 -7.59 17.21
CA LEU A 96 7.58 -6.16 17.51
C LEU A 96 7.45 -5.89 19.01
N LYS A 97 6.53 -6.57 19.71
CA LYS A 97 6.38 -6.47 21.17
C LYS A 97 7.63 -6.92 21.92
N THR A 98 8.27 -7.99 21.43
CA THR A 98 9.45 -8.58 22.07
C THR A 98 10.73 -7.80 21.76
N SER A 99 10.92 -7.40 20.51
CA SER A 99 12.12 -6.69 20.06
C SER A 99 12.12 -5.20 20.41
N LYS A 100 10.94 -4.60 20.64
CA LYS A 100 10.75 -3.18 20.98
C LYS A 100 11.60 -2.26 20.10
N PRO A 101 11.44 -2.30 18.78
CA PRO A 101 12.28 -1.54 17.87
C PRO A 101 11.98 -0.05 17.98
N ASP A 102 13.02 0.78 17.81
CA ASP A 102 12.84 2.24 17.73
C ASP A 102 12.09 2.66 16.46
N TRP A 103 12.36 1.99 15.33
CA TRP A 103 11.74 2.26 14.03
C TRP A 103 11.30 0.98 13.32
N VAL A 104 10.16 1.07 12.63
CA VAL A 104 9.63 0.01 11.77
C VAL A 104 9.53 0.51 10.33
N LEU A 105 10.43 0.05 9.47
CA LEU A 105 10.34 0.27 8.02
C LEU A 105 9.60 -0.89 7.37
N TYR A 106 8.45 -0.62 6.73
CA TYR A 106 7.62 -1.59 6.03
C TYR A 106 7.12 -1.02 4.70
N ASP A 107 6.80 -1.89 3.75
CA ASP A 107 6.76 -1.55 2.31
C ASP A 107 5.39 -1.15 1.76
N PHE A 108 4.31 -1.76 2.25
CA PHE A 108 2.98 -1.49 1.71
C PHE A 108 2.01 -0.96 2.75
N ALA A 109 1.73 0.34 2.64
CA ALA A 109 0.60 1.05 3.24
C ALA A 109 -0.23 1.77 2.15
N ALA A 110 -0.56 1.09 1.04
CA ALA A 110 -1.34 1.73 -0.02
C ALA A 110 -2.74 2.17 0.44
N SER A 111 -3.33 1.51 1.44
CA SER A 111 -4.64 1.88 1.99
C SER A 111 -4.64 3.21 2.72
N ARG A 112 -3.49 3.65 3.23
CA ARG A 112 -3.42 4.86 4.06
C ARG A 112 -3.29 6.15 3.23
N MET A 113 -2.72 6.06 2.03
CA MET A 113 -2.45 7.22 1.18
C MET A 113 -3.48 7.45 0.06
N SER A 114 -4.19 6.39 -0.36
CA SER A 114 -5.41 6.53 -1.18
C SER A 114 -6.46 7.44 -0.52
N ARG A 115 -6.41 7.61 0.81
CA ARG A 115 -7.24 8.53 1.59
C ARG A 115 -7.10 10.00 1.17
N ALA A 116 -6.00 10.39 0.53
CA ALA A 116 -5.84 11.73 -0.05
C ALA A 116 -6.88 12.03 -1.16
N HIS A 117 -7.49 11.00 -1.75
CA HIS A 117 -8.49 11.14 -2.80
C HIS A 117 -9.85 11.68 -2.33
N THR A 118 -10.01 12.01 -1.04
CA THR A 118 -11.18 12.78 -0.55
C THR A 118 -11.29 14.16 -1.18
N ILE A 119 -10.17 14.74 -1.65
CA ILE A 119 -10.17 16.00 -2.39
C ILE A 119 -9.55 15.86 -3.77
N GLY A 120 -10.06 16.65 -4.72
CA GLY A 120 -9.48 16.76 -6.06
C GLY A 120 -10.22 15.95 -7.13
N SER A 121 -9.57 15.81 -8.29
CA SER A 121 -10.19 15.22 -9.48
C SER A 121 -9.23 14.33 -10.25
N THR A 122 -9.80 13.34 -10.93
CA THR A 122 -9.12 12.48 -11.90
C THR A 122 -9.66 12.72 -13.31
N ALA A 123 -8.95 12.25 -14.32
CA ALA A 123 -9.36 12.33 -15.72
C ALA A 123 -10.02 11.01 -16.17
N CYS A 124 -10.97 11.10 -17.11
CA CYS A 124 -11.64 9.93 -17.71
C CYS A 124 -10.65 8.88 -18.27
N PHE A 125 -9.45 9.31 -18.68
CA PHE A 125 -8.35 8.43 -19.07
C PHE A 125 -8.14 7.27 -18.09
N PHE A 126 -8.13 7.54 -16.77
CA PHE A 126 -7.92 6.53 -15.74
C PHE A 126 -9.13 5.59 -15.55
N MET A 127 -10.32 5.94 -16.07
CA MET A 127 -11.54 5.15 -15.91
C MET A 127 -11.97 4.34 -17.11
N THR A 128 -11.42 4.63 -18.29
CA THR A 128 -11.85 4.00 -19.54
C THR A 128 -11.79 2.46 -19.46
N ARG A 129 -10.71 1.90 -18.91
CA ARG A 129 -10.59 0.43 -18.73
C ARG A 129 -11.63 -0.10 -17.75
N ARG A 130 -11.79 0.54 -16.60
CA ARG A 130 -12.75 0.14 -15.56
C ARG A 130 -14.21 0.21 -16.03
N LEU A 131 -14.55 1.17 -16.90
CA LEU A 131 -15.91 1.37 -17.39
C LEU A 131 -16.29 0.47 -18.57
N TYR A 132 -15.32 0.07 -19.41
CA TYR A 132 -15.64 -0.55 -20.70
C TYR A 132 -14.85 -1.82 -21.02
N ASN A 133 -13.68 -2.04 -20.40
CA ASN A 133 -12.81 -3.18 -20.70
C ASN A 133 -12.23 -3.79 -19.42
N PHE A 134 -13.10 -4.03 -18.43
CA PHE A 134 -12.71 -4.58 -17.15
C PHE A 134 -12.37 -6.08 -17.25
N PHE A 135 -11.36 -6.50 -16.49
CA PHE A 135 -10.90 -7.89 -16.44
C PHE A 135 -10.51 -8.28 -15.01
N PRO A 136 -10.84 -9.50 -14.54
CA PRO A 136 -11.54 -10.60 -15.23
C PRO A 136 -13.05 -10.33 -15.34
N GLY A 137 -13.62 -10.47 -16.55
CA GLY A 137 -15.04 -10.12 -16.76
C GLY A 137 -15.56 -10.14 -18.21
N GLY A 138 -14.72 -10.47 -19.20
CA GLY A 138 -15.19 -10.69 -20.58
C GLY A 138 -15.50 -9.43 -21.39
N GLY A 139 -15.00 -8.26 -20.99
CA GLY A 139 -15.22 -6.99 -21.71
C GLY A 139 -16.53 -6.32 -21.26
N GLY A 140 -16.42 -5.47 -20.24
CA GLY A 140 -17.57 -4.78 -19.66
C GLY A 140 -17.15 -3.78 -18.59
N SER A 141 -18.12 -3.29 -17.83
CA SER A 141 -17.87 -2.44 -16.66
C SER A 141 -17.47 -3.28 -15.45
N ASP A 142 -16.61 -2.72 -14.60
CA ASP A 142 -16.25 -3.30 -13.31
C ASP A 142 -17.49 -3.57 -12.45
N PRO A 143 -17.73 -4.82 -12.02
CA PRO A 143 -18.87 -5.19 -11.19
C PRO A 143 -18.82 -4.56 -9.78
N ALA A 144 -17.66 -4.06 -9.32
CA ALA A 144 -17.56 -3.34 -8.06
C ALA A 144 -18.14 -1.91 -8.13
N ILE A 145 -18.48 -1.40 -9.32
CA ILE A 145 -19.14 -0.10 -9.45
C ILE A 145 -20.63 -0.25 -9.11
N SER A 146 -21.12 0.60 -8.21
CA SER A 146 -22.54 0.66 -7.87
C SER A 146 -23.40 0.87 -9.13
N PRO A 147 -24.48 0.09 -9.32
CA PRO A 147 -25.39 0.25 -10.45
C PRO A 147 -26.00 1.65 -10.56
N ASN A 148 -26.11 2.38 -9.44
CA ASN A 148 -26.61 3.75 -9.39
C ASN A 148 -25.55 4.78 -9.83
N PHE A 149 -24.27 4.42 -9.73
CA PHE A 149 -23.14 5.30 -10.05
C PHE A 149 -22.63 5.11 -11.47
N LEU A 150 -22.67 3.86 -11.97
CA LEU A 150 -22.18 3.51 -13.31
C LEU A 150 -22.76 4.37 -14.45
N PRO A 151 -24.08 4.68 -14.50
CA PRO A 151 -24.63 5.54 -15.53
C PRO A 151 -24.06 6.96 -15.49
N LYS A 152 -23.83 7.52 -14.29
CA LYS A 152 -23.23 8.85 -14.12
C LYS A 152 -21.79 8.88 -14.65
N LEU A 153 -20.99 7.86 -14.29
CA LEU A 153 -19.62 7.73 -14.78
C LEU A 153 -19.56 7.60 -16.30
N LYS A 154 -20.43 6.76 -16.91
CA LYS A 154 -20.49 6.59 -18.37
C LYS A 154 -21.01 7.83 -19.10
N ALA A 155 -21.93 8.58 -18.50
CA ALA A 155 -22.40 9.85 -19.07
C ALA A 155 -21.28 10.90 -19.08
N ARG A 156 -20.44 10.91 -18.03
CA ARG A 156 -19.31 11.84 -17.92
C ARG A 156 -18.10 11.42 -18.76
N CYS A 157 -17.85 10.11 -18.86
CA CYS A 157 -16.74 9.51 -19.61
C CYS A 157 -17.25 8.54 -20.68
N PRO A 158 -17.91 9.03 -21.75
CA PRO A 158 -18.47 8.15 -22.77
C PRO A 158 -17.38 7.43 -23.58
N VAL A 159 -17.76 6.33 -24.25
CA VAL A 159 -16.89 5.66 -25.23
C VAL A 159 -16.53 6.67 -26.33
N ASN A 160 -15.24 6.79 -26.64
CA ASN A 160 -14.68 7.78 -27.56
C ASN A 160 -14.94 9.26 -27.16
N GLY A 161 -15.23 9.52 -25.89
CA GLY A 161 -15.29 10.88 -25.34
C GLY A 161 -13.92 11.52 -25.13
N ASP A 162 -13.91 12.79 -24.72
CA ASP A 162 -12.68 13.47 -24.31
C ASP A 162 -12.14 12.86 -23.00
N VAL A 163 -10.99 12.19 -23.12
CA VAL A 163 -10.33 11.50 -22.01
C VAL A 163 -9.79 12.46 -20.93
N ASN A 164 -9.70 13.76 -21.23
CA ASN A 164 -9.23 14.78 -20.29
C ASN A 164 -10.34 15.37 -19.40
N VAL A 165 -11.60 15.03 -19.67
CA VAL A 165 -12.72 15.44 -18.82
C VAL A 165 -12.46 14.98 -17.38
N ARG A 166 -12.67 15.91 -16.44
CA ARG A 166 -12.45 15.69 -15.02
C ARG A 166 -13.70 15.15 -14.32
N LEU A 167 -13.47 14.21 -13.41
CA LEU A 167 -14.43 13.76 -12.39
C LEU A 167 -13.81 13.99 -11.03
N ALA A 168 -14.64 14.39 -10.07
CA ALA A 168 -14.19 14.41 -8.69
C ALA A 168 -13.93 12.98 -8.19
N MET A 169 -12.95 12.83 -7.31
CA MET A 169 -12.62 11.52 -6.74
C MET A 169 -13.54 11.11 -5.57
N ASP A 170 -14.18 12.09 -4.93
CA ASP A 170 -15.06 11.92 -3.77
C ASP A 170 -16.42 12.58 -4.02
N GLU A 171 -17.39 11.83 -4.55
CA GLU A 171 -18.73 12.37 -4.87
C GLU A 171 -19.43 12.83 -3.59
N GLY A 172 -19.89 14.09 -3.59
CA GLY A 172 -20.61 14.71 -2.48
C GLY A 172 -19.73 15.40 -1.43
N SER A 173 -18.41 15.25 -1.50
CA SER A 173 -17.45 15.94 -0.61
C SER A 173 -16.19 16.42 -1.33
N GLU A 174 -16.30 16.80 -2.61
CA GLU A 174 -15.15 17.00 -3.51
C GLU A 174 -14.12 18.07 -3.04
N HIS A 175 -14.54 18.92 -2.11
CA HIS A 175 -13.80 20.08 -1.61
C HIS A 175 -13.56 20.04 -0.10
N LYS A 176 -13.87 18.94 0.58
CA LYS A 176 -13.64 18.77 2.01
C LYS A 176 -12.74 17.58 2.23
N PHE A 177 -11.78 17.74 3.14
CA PHE A 177 -10.94 16.63 3.55
C PHE A 177 -11.65 15.88 4.68
N ASP A 178 -12.33 14.79 4.37
CA ASP A 178 -13.09 14.03 5.36
C ASP A 178 -13.17 12.53 5.01
N VAL A 179 -13.84 11.77 5.88
CA VAL A 179 -13.96 10.32 5.76
C VAL A 179 -14.89 9.87 4.61
N ASN A 180 -15.53 10.79 3.87
CA ASN A 180 -16.52 10.46 2.84
C ASN A 180 -15.92 9.61 1.71
N ILE A 181 -14.63 9.77 1.39
CA ILE A 181 -13.94 8.90 0.43
C ILE A 181 -14.04 7.42 0.83
N LEU A 182 -13.91 7.10 2.12
CA LEU A 182 -13.98 5.73 2.62
C LEU A 182 -15.42 5.19 2.59
N LYS A 183 -16.41 6.08 2.81
CA LYS A 183 -17.83 5.76 2.65
C LYS A 183 -18.14 5.44 1.18
N ASN A 184 -17.67 6.28 0.26
CA ASN A 184 -17.83 6.08 -1.17
C ASN A 184 -17.20 4.77 -1.64
N ILE A 185 -16.00 4.42 -1.13
CA ILE A 185 -15.37 3.12 -1.40
C ILE A 185 -16.24 1.97 -0.90
N ARG A 186 -16.75 2.05 0.33
CA ARG A 186 -17.60 1.02 0.93
C ARG A 186 -18.90 0.78 0.15
N GLU A 187 -19.48 1.84 -0.41
CA GLU A 187 -20.77 1.84 -1.11
C GLU A 187 -20.66 1.56 -2.63
N GLY A 188 -19.45 1.36 -3.16
CA GLY A 188 -19.22 1.12 -4.60
C GLY A 188 -19.20 2.40 -5.47
N PHE A 189 -18.99 3.55 -4.84
CA PHE A 189 -18.88 4.88 -5.44
C PHE A 189 -17.41 5.33 -5.62
N ALA A 190 -16.44 4.48 -5.30
CA ALA A 190 -15.03 4.74 -5.64
C ALA A 190 -14.90 5.04 -7.15
N VAL A 191 -14.16 6.08 -7.51
CA VAL A 191 -13.94 6.43 -8.92
C VAL A 191 -12.81 5.61 -9.51
N LEU A 192 -11.64 5.53 -8.86
CA LEU A 192 -10.50 4.73 -9.31
C LEU A 192 -10.67 3.24 -8.97
N GLU A 193 -10.15 2.35 -9.82
CA GLU A 193 -10.14 0.92 -9.52
C GLU A 193 -9.31 0.63 -8.27
N SER A 194 -8.14 1.28 -8.12
CA SER A 194 -7.27 1.12 -6.96
C SER A 194 -7.97 1.40 -5.63
N ASP A 195 -8.87 2.39 -5.60
CA ASP A 195 -9.62 2.76 -4.41
C ASP A 195 -10.72 1.73 -4.12
N ALA A 196 -11.40 1.24 -5.17
CA ALA A 196 -12.40 0.19 -5.04
C ALA A 196 -11.81 -1.10 -4.45
N ARG A 197 -10.56 -1.45 -4.79
CA ARG A 197 -9.88 -2.64 -4.26
C ARG A 197 -9.63 -2.62 -2.76
N LEU A 198 -9.67 -1.44 -2.12
CA LEU A 198 -9.58 -1.34 -0.66
C LEU A 198 -10.79 -1.95 0.05
N ASN A 199 -11.90 -2.17 -0.68
CA ASN A 199 -13.09 -2.82 -0.15
C ASN A 199 -13.13 -4.33 -0.46
N ASP A 200 -12.32 -4.80 -1.41
CA ASP A 200 -12.21 -6.22 -1.82
C ASP A 200 -11.38 -7.03 -0.82
N ASP A 201 -10.39 -6.37 -0.19
CA ASP A 201 -9.42 -7.00 0.69
C ASP A 201 -9.84 -6.85 2.16
N ILE A 202 -9.97 -7.98 2.87
CA ILE A 202 -10.53 -8.05 4.24
C ILE A 202 -9.76 -7.14 5.20
N ALA A 203 -8.43 -7.09 5.12
CA ALA A 203 -7.63 -6.29 6.03
C ALA A 203 -7.89 -4.79 5.81
N THR A 204 -7.84 -4.34 4.56
CA THR A 204 -8.13 -2.92 4.24
C THR A 204 -9.59 -2.55 4.47
N LYS A 205 -10.52 -3.47 4.23
CA LYS A 205 -11.94 -3.31 4.54
C LYS A 205 -12.18 -3.13 6.04
N ASN A 206 -11.53 -3.93 6.89
CA ASN A 206 -11.63 -3.78 8.35
C ASN A 206 -11.13 -2.41 8.82
N VAL A 207 -10.08 -1.88 8.19
CA VAL A 207 -9.60 -0.51 8.45
C VAL A 207 -10.61 0.54 7.99
N ILE A 208 -11.27 0.34 6.84
CA ILE A 208 -12.35 1.22 6.40
C ILE A 208 -13.51 1.19 7.41
N ASP A 209 -13.95 -0.01 7.80
CA ASP A 209 -15.09 -0.22 8.67
C ASP A 209 -14.85 0.31 10.09
N SER A 210 -13.60 0.34 10.58
CA SER A 210 -13.27 0.86 11.91
C SER A 210 -13.60 2.36 12.06
N TYR A 211 -13.43 3.16 11.00
CA TYR A 211 -13.80 4.59 11.02
C TYR A 211 -15.31 4.84 11.11
N PHE A 212 -16.13 3.82 10.83
CA PHE A 212 -17.58 3.87 10.94
C PHE A 212 -18.11 3.11 12.16
N SER A 213 -17.23 2.61 13.03
CA SER A 213 -17.62 1.93 14.26
C SER A 213 -18.22 2.92 15.26
N PRO A 214 -19.37 2.60 15.89
CA PRO A 214 -19.97 3.47 16.91
C PRO A 214 -19.08 3.65 18.14
N PHE A 215 -18.13 2.74 18.37
CA PHE A 215 -17.15 2.81 19.45
C PHE A 215 -15.77 3.32 18.98
N GLY A 216 -15.59 3.57 17.68
CA GLY A 216 -14.32 4.02 17.09
C GLY A 216 -13.71 5.23 17.79
N PRO A 217 -14.46 6.32 18.08
CA PRO A 217 -13.91 7.53 18.70
C PRO A 217 -13.33 7.32 20.12
N LEU A 218 -13.66 6.21 20.78
CA LEU A 218 -13.18 5.92 22.14
C LEU A 218 -11.82 5.21 22.15
N PHE A 219 -11.47 4.50 21.07
CA PHE A 219 -10.33 3.57 21.07
C PHE A 219 -9.43 3.66 19.83
N GLU A 220 -9.89 4.29 18.74
CA GLU A 220 -9.16 4.42 17.48
C GLU A 220 -8.98 5.90 17.09
N PRO A 221 -7.82 6.26 16.49
CA PRO A 221 -7.60 7.60 15.95
C PRO A 221 -8.58 7.93 14.82
N SER A 222 -8.90 9.22 14.64
CA SER A 222 -9.77 9.66 13.56
C SER A 222 -9.10 9.50 12.19
N PHE A 223 -9.91 9.52 11.14
CA PHE A 223 -9.44 9.51 9.75
C PHE A 223 -8.36 10.58 9.48
N GLU A 224 -8.57 11.80 9.94
CA GLU A 224 -7.65 12.92 9.75
C GLU A 224 -6.37 12.74 10.54
N ALA A 225 -6.46 12.24 11.78
CA ALA A 225 -5.29 11.97 12.62
C ALA A 225 -4.37 10.92 11.97
N ASP A 226 -4.97 9.82 11.49
CA ASP A 226 -4.23 8.76 10.79
C ASP A 226 -3.66 9.23 9.45
N PHE A 227 -4.35 10.13 8.77
CA PHE A 227 -3.83 10.73 7.54
C PHE A 227 -2.62 11.62 7.83
N VAL A 228 -2.69 12.49 8.84
CA VAL A 228 -1.57 13.35 9.24
C VAL A 228 -0.35 12.53 9.61
N GLU A 229 -0.52 11.47 10.41
CA GLU A 229 0.58 10.56 10.75
C GLU A 229 1.22 9.96 9.49
N SER A 230 0.39 9.53 8.53
CA SER A 230 0.85 8.97 7.27
C SER A 230 1.66 9.98 6.44
N VAL A 231 1.20 11.24 6.35
CA VAL A 231 1.90 12.31 5.63
C VAL A 231 3.22 12.69 6.30
N VAL A 232 3.28 12.73 7.64
CA VAL A 232 4.52 12.99 8.38
C VAL A 232 5.54 11.89 8.10
N ASN A 233 5.12 10.62 8.17
CA ASN A 233 5.98 9.48 7.86
C ASN A 233 6.47 9.51 6.41
N MET A 234 5.60 9.84 5.45
CA MET A 234 5.98 10.00 4.04
C MET A 234 7.01 11.12 3.85
N GLY A 235 6.84 12.26 4.55
CA GLY A 235 7.72 13.41 4.46
C GLY A 235 9.14 13.18 5.01
N GLN A 236 9.36 12.09 5.74
CA GLN A 236 10.67 11.73 6.29
C GLN A 236 11.46 10.77 5.39
N ILE A 237 10.85 10.24 4.32
CA ILE A 237 11.49 9.28 3.42
C ILE A 237 12.62 9.96 2.64
N GLY A 238 13.85 9.46 2.81
CA GLY A 238 14.99 9.86 1.99
C GLY A 238 15.41 11.33 2.13
N VAL A 239 14.98 12.00 3.21
CA VAL A 239 15.32 13.40 3.46
C VAL A 239 16.82 13.56 3.60
N LYS A 240 17.37 14.55 2.89
CA LYS A 240 18.78 14.95 3.03
C LYS A 240 18.89 15.98 4.15
N THR A 241 19.75 15.71 5.14
CA THR A 241 19.93 16.56 6.32
C THR A 241 21.40 16.99 6.48
N GLY A 242 21.63 18.03 7.27
CA GLY A 242 22.97 18.59 7.48
C GLY A 242 23.55 19.14 6.18
N PHE A 243 24.72 18.65 5.80
CA PHE A 243 25.44 19.08 4.58
C PHE A 243 25.12 18.22 3.35
N LEU A 244 24.16 17.29 3.44
CA LEU A 244 23.74 16.49 2.30
C LEU A 244 22.71 17.27 1.49
N GLY A 245 23.02 17.59 0.24
CA GLY A 245 22.14 18.35 -0.66
C GLY A 245 22.39 19.86 -0.63
N GLU A 246 21.39 20.63 -1.05
CA GLU A 246 21.47 22.09 -1.15
C GLU A 246 20.08 22.73 -1.02
N ILE A 247 20.04 24.01 -0.68
CA ILE A 247 18.82 24.82 -0.76
C ILE A 247 18.74 25.37 -2.19
N ARG A 248 17.82 24.82 -3.00
CA ARG A 248 17.60 25.28 -4.38
C ARG A 248 17.02 26.69 -4.39
N ARG A 249 17.60 27.56 -5.23
CA ARG A 249 17.02 28.89 -5.52
C ARG A 249 15.87 28.80 -6.52
N VAL A 250 15.98 27.85 -7.46
CA VAL A 250 14.96 27.56 -8.47
C VAL A 250 14.68 26.06 -8.42
N CYS A 251 13.46 25.66 -8.05
CA CYS A 251 13.13 24.24 -7.82
C CYS A 251 13.38 23.34 -9.03
N SER A 252 13.23 23.88 -10.25
CA SER A 252 13.40 23.18 -11.51
C SER A 252 14.85 23.11 -12.02
N ALA A 253 15.82 23.68 -11.30
CA ALA A 253 17.23 23.68 -11.68
C ALA A 253 18.13 23.29 -10.49
N PHE A 254 19.33 22.81 -10.81
CA PHE A 254 20.42 22.74 -9.83
C PHE A 254 21.04 24.14 -9.67
N ASN A 255 21.58 24.44 -8.49
CA ASN A 255 22.28 25.71 -8.29
C ASN A 255 23.64 25.76 -8.99
#